data_AF-A0A1X0ND20-F1
#
_entry.id   AF-A0A1X0ND20-F1
#
_cell.length_a   1.000
_cell.length_b   1.000
_cell.length_c   1.000
_cell.angle_alpha   90.00
_cell.angle_beta   90.00
_cell.angle_gamma   90.00
#
_symmetry.space_group_name_H-M   'P 1'
#
loop_
_entity.id
_entity.type
_entity.pdbx_description
1 polymer ?
#
loop_
_entity_poly.entity_id
_entity_poly.type
_entity_poly.pdbx_seq_one_letter_code
_entity_poly.pdbx_strand_id
1 'polypeptide(L)'
;MQERNVTTSTGAMAYTFQHPPQGFVHPQYRDPAVPSASATTTTSMGRKQYANIMHDRRVYRGSTYAATPVSTHMKEEEARKERELLRRKKEMAERAASIKRRKELDAAQRRLATPPPVVGRQHIDVQTEEFLEELKDEVEVVQQETQTDPMLDRPATPKYVPTKSGRDAETQIHEKDLFHFDDAVDPILDVMVGKTMEQAMLEVLQEEELELLRQQQLEFEQRRKEELLEAQRLEAREKRLFEEKERRKKQEIERIQREKETREKLQARQFAKVYLMNLENRVFARLQDEGWFQDRVVHEVEFDFFPWLMDEVKVELEKKQRARLLVDDLIRQVVAMQLEA
;
A
#
# COMPACT_ATOMS: atom_id res chain seq x y z
N MET A 1 26.86 14.59 33.96
CA MET A 1 26.17 13.29 34.11
C MET A 1 25.94 12.72 32.74
N GLN A 2 26.46 11.51 32.51
CA GLN A 2 26.14 10.69 31.35
C GLN A 2 24.65 10.36 31.38
N GLU A 3 23.99 10.37 30.22
CA GLU A 3 22.97 9.37 29.89
C GLU A 3 22.77 9.32 28.38
N ARG A 4 23.08 8.14 27.83
CA ARG A 4 22.76 7.71 26.48
C ARG A 4 21.26 7.44 26.42
N ASN A 5 20.57 7.83 25.34
CA ASN A 5 19.32 7.18 24.94
C ASN A 5 19.17 7.13 23.41
N VAL A 6 19.43 5.91 22.91
CA VAL A 6 18.80 5.17 21.81
C VAL A 6 17.78 5.95 20.96
N THR A 7 18.19 6.27 19.72
CA THR A 7 17.27 6.59 18.62
C THR A 7 16.71 5.29 18.03
N THR A 8 15.45 4.99 18.28
CA THR A 8 14.70 3.98 17.51
C THR A 8 14.37 4.55 16.14
N SER A 9 15.11 4.12 15.12
CA SER A 9 14.82 4.36 13.71
C SER A 9 13.62 3.49 13.28
N THR A 10 12.41 4.01 13.39
CA THR A 10 11.26 3.44 12.67
C THR A 10 11.37 3.89 11.21
N GLY A 11 12.03 3.06 10.40
CA GLY A 11 12.10 3.22 8.95
C GLY A 11 10.69 3.10 8.36
N ALA A 12 10.08 4.24 8.07
CA ALA A 12 8.96 4.32 7.14
C ALA A 12 9.51 3.93 5.76
N MET A 13 9.32 2.66 5.39
CA MET A 13 9.58 2.18 4.04
C MET A 13 8.63 2.91 3.08
N ALA A 14 9.10 4.02 2.53
CA ALA A 14 8.41 4.72 1.45
C ALA A 14 8.40 3.80 0.22
N TYR A 15 7.26 3.17 -0.03
CA TYR A 15 7.04 2.36 -1.22
C TYR A 15 7.13 3.27 -2.44
N THR A 16 8.22 3.17 -3.19
CA THR A 16 8.48 4.01 -4.35
C THR A 16 7.93 3.29 -5.59
N PHE A 17 6.89 3.85 -6.21
CA PHE A 17 6.30 3.30 -7.41
C PHE A 17 7.25 3.47 -8.61
N GLN A 18 7.52 2.40 -9.35
CA GLN A 18 8.32 2.47 -10.58
C GLN A 18 7.57 3.15 -11.75
N HIS A 19 6.24 3.23 -11.66
CA HIS A 19 5.39 3.97 -12.60
C HIS A 19 4.26 4.68 -11.84
N PRO A 20 3.91 5.94 -12.19
CA PRO A 20 2.79 6.64 -11.56
C PRO A 20 1.48 5.86 -11.78
N PRO A 21 0.54 5.87 -10.82
CA PRO A 21 -0.72 5.14 -10.94
C PRO A 21 -1.50 5.67 -12.15
N GLN A 22 -1.66 4.81 -13.16
CA GLN A 22 -2.41 5.15 -14.36
C GLN A 22 -3.91 4.95 -14.08
N GLY A 23 -4.66 6.05 -14.18
CA GLY A 23 -6.11 6.06 -13.95
C GLY A 23 -6.84 5.07 -14.87
N PHE A 24 -7.82 4.38 -14.31
CA PHE A 24 -8.67 3.44 -15.04
C PHE A 24 -9.64 4.23 -15.92
N VAL A 25 -9.54 4.10 -17.24
CA VAL A 25 -10.49 4.73 -18.17
C VAL A 25 -11.78 3.90 -18.16
N HIS A 26 -12.89 4.52 -17.77
CA HIS A 26 -14.21 3.86 -17.86
C HIS A 26 -14.57 3.65 -19.34
N PRO A 27 -14.98 2.44 -19.75
CA PRO A 27 -15.50 2.24 -21.10
C PRO A 27 -16.85 2.97 -21.22
N GLN A 28 -16.94 3.90 -22.17
CA GLN A 28 -18.18 4.59 -22.50
C GLN A 28 -19.27 3.57 -22.87
N TYR A 29 -20.42 3.73 -22.23
CA TYR A 29 -21.65 3.01 -22.53
C TYR A 29 -22.11 3.39 -23.95
N ARG A 30 -22.43 2.38 -24.77
CA ARG A 30 -23.05 2.63 -26.08
C ARG A 30 -24.55 2.63 -25.89
N ASP A 31 -25.18 3.79 -26.09
CA ASP A 31 -26.63 3.94 -26.05
C ASP A 31 -27.32 3.09 -27.14
N PRO A 32 -28.41 2.36 -26.81
CA PRO A 32 -29.09 1.49 -27.76
C PRO A 32 -30.34 2.15 -28.34
N ALA A 33 -30.21 3.14 -29.24
CA ALA A 33 -31.39 3.68 -29.92
C ALA A 33 -31.11 4.43 -31.23
N VAL A 34 -30.87 3.71 -32.35
CA VAL A 34 -31.30 4.15 -33.70
C VAL A 34 -31.41 2.93 -34.64
N PRO A 35 -32.54 2.70 -35.35
CA PRO A 35 -32.65 1.67 -36.39
C PRO A 35 -32.50 2.22 -37.81
N SER A 36 -32.23 1.31 -38.77
CA SER A 36 -32.30 1.45 -40.26
C SER A 36 -31.00 1.92 -40.96
N ALA A 37 -30.48 1.32 -42.04
CA ALA A 37 -30.82 0.12 -42.83
C ALA A 37 -29.64 -0.29 -43.74
N SER A 38 -29.70 -1.55 -44.19
CA SER A 38 -29.10 -2.14 -45.41
C SER A 38 -27.57 -2.13 -45.61
N ALA A 39 -26.93 -3.28 -45.42
CA ALA A 39 -26.51 -4.14 -46.55
C ALA A 39 -25.63 -5.30 -46.06
N THR A 40 -25.90 -6.47 -46.65
CA THR A 40 -25.26 -7.77 -46.51
C THR A 40 -23.73 -7.72 -46.58
N THR A 41 -23.06 -8.05 -45.47
CA THR A 41 -21.79 -8.81 -45.44
C THR A 41 -21.60 -9.35 -44.03
N THR A 42 -21.47 -10.67 -43.93
CA THR A 42 -21.21 -11.47 -42.73
C THR A 42 -20.03 -10.94 -41.92
N THR A 43 -20.32 -10.08 -40.93
CA THR A 43 -19.38 -9.74 -39.86
C THR A 43 -19.90 -10.38 -38.59
N SER A 44 -19.10 -11.31 -38.06
CA SER A 44 -19.34 -11.96 -36.78
C SER A 44 -19.54 -10.90 -35.68
N MET A 45 -20.80 -10.64 -35.36
CA MET A 45 -21.21 -9.89 -34.17
C MET A 45 -20.45 -10.49 -32.99
N GLY A 46 -19.72 -9.63 -32.28
CA GLY A 46 -18.98 -9.99 -31.08
C GLY A 46 -19.92 -10.58 -30.04
N ARG A 47 -20.06 -11.91 -30.06
CA ARG A 47 -20.38 -12.67 -28.86
C ARG A 47 -19.33 -12.24 -27.85
N LYS A 48 -19.74 -11.50 -26.82
CA LYS A 48 -19.00 -11.45 -25.56
C LYS A 48 -18.94 -12.91 -25.10
N GLN A 49 -17.89 -13.62 -25.53
CA GLN A 49 -17.52 -14.88 -24.92
C GLN A 49 -17.27 -14.52 -23.47
N TYR A 50 -18.15 -14.96 -22.58
CA TYR A 50 -17.86 -15.01 -21.16
C TYR A 50 -16.60 -15.86 -21.04
N ALA A 51 -15.44 -15.19 -21.06
CA ALA A 51 -14.18 -15.85 -20.85
C ALA A 51 -14.22 -16.33 -19.40
N ASN A 52 -14.18 -17.65 -19.21
CA ASN A 52 -14.10 -18.23 -17.89
C ASN A 52 -13.00 -17.49 -17.12
N ILE A 53 -13.34 -16.94 -15.95
CA ILE A 53 -12.41 -16.24 -15.05
C ILE A 53 -11.19 -17.14 -14.74
N MET A 54 -11.39 -18.47 -14.84
CA MET A 54 -10.38 -19.54 -14.82
C MET A 54 -9.39 -19.56 -16.00
N HIS A 55 -9.48 -18.67 -16.98
CA HIS A 55 -8.50 -18.51 -18.06
C HIS A 55 -8.15 -17.03 -18.34
N ASP A 56 -8.67 -16.11 -17.53
CA ASP A 56 -8.37 -14.68 -17.66
C ASP A 56 -6.94 -14.37 -17.19
N ARG A 57 -6.12 -13.80 -18.08
CA ARG A 57 -4.72 -13.45 -17.82
C ARG A 57 -4.56 -12.32 -16.80
N ARG A 58 -5.62 -11.57 -16.53
CA ARG A 58 -5.63 -10.48 -15.52
C ARG A 58 -5.82 -11.02 -14.10
N VAL A 59 -6.29 -12.26 -13.96
CA VAL A 59 -6.59 -12.88 -12.67
C VAL A 59 -5.40 -13.71 -12.25
N TYR A 60 -4.58 -13.15 -11.35
CA TYR A 60 -3.43 -13.84 -10.78
C TYR A 60 -3.91 -14.96 -9.83
N ARG A 61 -3.53 -16.20 -10.12
CA ARG A 61 -3.90 -17.36 -9.30
C ARG A 61 -2.67 -17.88 -8.57
N GLY A 62 -2.50 -17.42 -7.34
CA GLY A 62 -1.38 -17.75 -6.49
C GLY A 62 -1.25 -16.78 -5.32
N SER A 63 -0.46 -17.14 -4.32
CA SER A 63 -0.13 -16.27 -3.19
C SER A 63 0.68 -15.07 -3.68
N THR A 64 0.24 -13.84 -3.37
CA THR A 64 0.92 -12.58 -3.74
C THR A 64 2.13 -12.24 -2.86
N TYR A 65 2.41 -13.06 -1.83
CA TYR A 65 3.42 -12.78 -0.81
C TYR A 65 4.66 -13.68 -0.85
N ALA A 66 4.76 -14.64 -1.77
CA ALA A 66 5.94 -15.49 -1.89
C ALA A 66 6.30 -15.72 -3.36
N ALA A 67 7.48 -15.28 -3.76
CA ALA A 67 8.07 -15.69 -5.03
C ALA A 67 8.35 -17.19 -4.97
N THR A 68 7.54 -18.00 -5.65
CA THR A 68 7.82 -19.43 -5.82
C THR A 68 9.20 -19.56 -6.47
N PRO A 69 10.19 -20.22 -5.85
CA PRO A 69 11.50 -20.40 -6.48
C PRO A 69 11.33 -21.32 -7.68
N VAL A 70 11.23 -20.73 -8.87
CA VAL A 70 11.12 -21.45 -10.13
C VAL A 70 12.47 -22.10 -10.39
N SER A 71 12.52 -23.43 -10.33
CA SER A 71 13.71 -24.24 -10.64
C SER A 71 14.31 -23.85 -12.00
N THR A 72 15.63 -23.86 -12.11
CA THR A 72 16.39 -23.54 -13.34
C THR A 72 15.87 -24.31 -14.55
N HIS A 73 15.44 -25.56 -14.34
CA HIS A 73 14.88 -26.43 -15.37
C HIS A 73 13.56 -25.93 -15.97
N MET A 74 12.72 -25.25 -15.19
CA MET A 74 11.44 -24.70 -15.66
C MET A 74 11.64 -23.42 -16.49
N LYS A 75 12.65 -22.60 -16.14
CA LYS A 75 13.01 -21.40 -16.92
C LYS A 75 13.56 -21.75 -18.31
N GLU A 76 14.34 -22.83 -18.42
CA GLU A 76 14.89 -23.29 -19.70
C GLU A 76 13.80 -23.84 -20.64
N GLU A 77 12.82 -24.57 -20.11
CA GLU A 77 11.68 -25.08 -20.88
C GLU A 77 10.75 -23.95 -21.39
N GLU A 78 10.50 -22.92 -20.58
CA GLU A 78 9.72 -21.75 -21.01
C GLU A 78 10.45 -20.94 -22.09
N ALA A 79 11.76 -20.72 -21.93
CA ALA A 79 12.58 -20.03 -22.93
C ALA A 79 12.65 -20.80 -24.27
N ARG A 80 12.64 -22.14 -24.23
CA ARG A 80 12.60 -22.98 -25.43
C ARG A 80 11.26 -22.87 -26.16
N LYS A 81 10.15 -22.88 -25.43
CA LYS A 81 8.79 -22.69 -25.99
C LYS A 81 8.59 -21.29 -26.56
N GLU A 82 9.14 -20.26 -25.92
CA GLU A 82 9.08 -18.89 -26.41
C GLU A 82 9.88 -18.69 -27.71
N ARG A 83 11.08 -19.29 -27.80
CA ARG A 83 11.87 -19.30 -29.04
C ARG A 83 11.17 -20.01 -30.19
N GLU A 84 10.49 -21.12 -29.92
CA GLU A 84 9.73 -21.86 -30.94
C GLU A 84 8.51 -21.07 -31.45
N LEU A 85 7.79 -20.40 -30.54
CA LEU A 85 6.67 -19.51 -30.89
C LEU A 85 7.12 -18.29 -31.70
N LEU A 86 8.26 -17.71 -31.36
CA LEU A 86 8.87 -16.62 -32.12
C LEU A 86 9.27 -17.08 -33.53
N ARG A 87 9.86 -18.28 -33.66
CA ARG A 87 10.19 -18.87 -34.97
C ARG A 87 8.94 -19.05 -35.82
N ARG A 88 7.88 -19.64 -35.26
CA ARG A 88 6.61 -19.87 -35.96
C ARG A 88 5.91 -18.56 -36.36
N LYS A 89 5.97 -17.52 -35.52
CA LYS A 89 5.46 -16.18 -35.88
C LYS A 89 6.25 -15.56 -37.02
N LYS A 90 7.58 -15.70 -37.02
CA LYS A 90 8.45 -15.16 -38.08
C LYS A 90 8.20 -15.86 -39.42
N GLU A 91 8.07 -17.19 -39.43
CA GLU A 91 7.72 -17.98 -40.63
C GLU A 91 6.35 -17.60 -41.21
N MET A 92 5.35 -17.35 -40.35
CA MET A 92 4.02 -16.91 -40.79
C MET A 92 4.02 -15.49 -41.34
N ALA A 93 4.78 -14.57 -40.72
CA ALA A 93 4.94 -13.20 -41.21
C ALA A 93 5.67 -13.15 -42.56
N GLU A 94 6.68 -14.01 -42.74
CA GLU A 94 7.45 -14.11 -43.99
C GLU A 94 6.60 -14.71 -45.13
N ARG A 95 5.77 -15.72 -44.84
CA ARG A 95 4.76 -16.23 -45.79
C ARG A 95 3.71 -15.18 -46.16
N ALA A 96 3.25 -14.36 -45.21
CA ALA A 96 2.29 -13.29 -45.51
C ALA A 96 2.92 -12.19 -46.38
N ALA A 97 4.18 -11.83 -46.11
CA ALA A 97 4.92 -10.84 -46.89
C ALA A 97 5.19 -11.30 -48.33
N SER A 98 5.52 -12.58 -48.55
CA SER A 98 5.75 -13.12 -49.90
C SER A 98 4.46 -13.16 -50.75
N ILE A 99 3.32 -13.49 -50.14
CA ILE A 99 2.01 -13.44 -50.80
C ILE A 99 1.65 -12.00 -51.18
N LYS A 100 1.93 -11.02 -50.30
CA LYS A 100 1.67 -9.60 -50.57
C LYS A 100 2.52 -9.08 -51.73
N ARG A 101 3.83 -9.38 -51.75
CA ARG A 101 4.71 -9.04 -52.89
C ARG A 101 4.24 -9.67 -54.20
N ARG A 102 3.79 -10.93 -54.19
CA ARG A 102 3.27 -11.58 -55.40
C ARG A 102 2.03 -10.88 -55.94
N LYS A 103 1.11 -10.46 -55.06
CA LYS A 103 -0.09 -9.71 -55.45
C LYS A 103 0.21 -8.30 -55.97
N GLU A 104 1.18 -7.62 -55.36
CA GLU A 104 1.62 -6.29 -55.82
C GLU A 104 2.30 -6.35 -57.20
N LEU A 105 3.14 -7.37 -57.46
CA LEU A 105 3.74 -7.60 -58.77
C LEU A 105 2.69 -7.93 -59.84
N ASP A 106 1.72 -8.79 -59.52
CA ASP A 106 0.61 -9.12 -60.43
C ASP A 106 -0.28 -7.90 -60.72
N ALA A 107 -0.49 -7.03 -59.72
CA ALA A 107 -1.21 -5.77 -59.89
C ALA A 107 -0.42 -4.73 -60.72
N ALA A 108 0.90 -4.67 -60.55
CA ALA A 108 1.77 -3.80 -61.35
C ALA A 108 1.83 -4.25 -62.82
N GLN A 109 1.90 -5.56 -63.08
CA GLN A 109 1.83 -6.13 -64.43
C GLN A 109 0.48 -5.83 -65.11
N ARG A 110 -0.63 -5.87 -64.36
CA ARG A 110 -1.96 -5.48 -64.89
C ARG A 110 -2.09 -3.98 -65.16
N ARG A 111 -1.32 -3.13 -64.49
CA ARG A 111 -1.32 -1.67 -64.73
C ARG A 111 -0.53 -1.26 -65.97
N LEU A 112 0.46 -2.06 -66.38
CA LEU A 112 1.27 -1.83 -67.59
C LEU A 112 0.74 -2.59 -68.82
N ALA A 113 -0.28 -3.43 -68.66
CA ALA A 113 -0.85 -4.23 -69.73
C ALA A 113 -1.99 -3.49 -70.46
N THR A 114 -2.04 -3.64 -71.78
CA THR A 114 -3.20 -3.25 -72.59
C THR A 114 -4.46 -3.92 -72.02
N PRO A 115 -5.57 -3.17 -71.81
CA PRO A 115 -6.78 -3.73 -71.22
C PRO A 115 -7.29 -4.94 -72.02
N PRO A 116 -7.93 -5.93 -71.36
CA PRO A 116 -8.37 -7.15 -72.01
C PRO A 116 -9.46 -6.88 -73.06
N PRO A 117 -9.55 -7.70 -74.13
CA PRO A 117 -10.58 -7.57 -75.15
C PRO A 117 -11.99 -7.70 -74.57
N VAL A 118 -12.91 -6.89 -75.10
CA VAL A 118 -14.34 -7.01 -74.77
C VAL A 118 -14.85 -8.38 -75.21
N VAL A 119 -15.66 -9.02 -74.36
CA VAL A 119 -16.16 -10.40 -74.56
C VAL A 119 -16.81 -10.54 -75.94
N GLY A 120 -16.25 -11.43 -76.77
CA GLY A 120 -16.70 -11.69 -78.14
C GLY A 120 -15.87 -11.01 -79.24
N ARG A 121 -14.82 -10.24 -78.90
CA ARG A 121 -13.88 -9.65 -79.86
C ARG A 121 -12.44 -10.03 -79.52
N GLN A 122 -11.62 -10.26 -80.54
CA GLN A 122 -10.18 -10.49 -80.41
C GLN A 122 -9.44 -9.22 -80.83
N HIS A 123 -8.35 -8.87 -80.14
CA HIS A 123 -7.47 -7.79 -80.57
C HIS A 123 -6.64 -8.26 -81.77
N ILE A 124 -6.47 -7.38 -82.76
CA ILE A 124 -5.63 -7.60 -83.94
C ILE A 124 -4.53 -6.54 -83.89
N ASP A 125 -3.29 -6.97 -84.06
CA ASP A 125 -2.13 -6.07 -84.13
C ASP A 125 -2.14 -5.39 -85.50
N VAL A 126 -2.34 -4.06 -85.50
CA VAL A 126 -2.32 -3.24 -86.71
C VAL A 126 -0.90 -2.66 -86.87
N GLN A 127 -0.32 -2.85 -88.05
CA GLN A 127 1.02 -2.36 -88.38
C GLN A 127 1.00 -0.82 -88.38
N THR A 128 1.58 -0.22 -87.34
CA THR A 128 1.61 1.24 -87.11
C THR A 128 2.99 1.85 -87.37
N GLU A 129 3.91 1.04 -87.91
CA GLU A 129 5.20 1.51 -88.40
C GLU A 129 5.01 2.20 -89.75
N GLU A 130 5.58 3.40 -89.89
CA GLU A 130 5.47 4.24 -91.08
C GLU A 130 6.25 3.60 -92.24
N PHE A 131 5.55 2.93 -93.17
CA PHE A 131 6.14 2.28 -94.33
C PHE A 131 6.15 3.25 -95.53
N LEU A 132 7.25 3.96 -95.74
CA LEU A 132 7.46 4.88 -96.87
C LEU A 132 8.46 4.26 -97.86
N GLU A 133 8.00 3.92 -99.06
CA GLU A 133 8.86 3.62 -100.22
C GLU A 133 9.19 4.93 -100.96
N GLU A 134 10.47 5.29 -101.04
CA GLU A 134 10.92 6.41 -101.87
C GLU A 134 10.96 6.00 -103.36
N LEU A 135 9.92 6.33 -104.11
CA LEU A 135 9.90 6.24 -105.57
C LEU A 135 10.78 7.36 -106.16
N LYS A 136 11.88 7.00 -106.83
CA LYS A 136 12.73 7.92 -107.59
C LYS A 136 12.48 7.70 -109.08
N ASP A 137 11.85 8.66 -109.74
CA ASP A 137 11.76 8.70 -111.21
C ASP A 137 13.11 9.11 -111.78
N GLU A 138 13.67 8.30 -112.71
CA GLU A 138 14.86 8.67 -113.48
C GLU A 138 14.52 9.79 -114.47
N VAL A 139 15.21 10.92 -114.37
CA VAL A 139 15.06 12.06 -115.29
C VAL A 139 15.96 11.84 -116.52
N GLU A 140 15.40 11.94 -117.72
CA GLU A 140 16.17 11.88 -118.97
C GLU A 140 17.16 13.05 -119.07
N VAL A 141 18.45 12.71 -119.21
CA VAL A 141 19.53 13.69 -119.38
C VAL A 141 19.77 13.90 -120.86
N VAL A 142 19.43 15.10 -121.36
CA VAL A 142 19.81 15.55 -122.71
C VAL A 142 21.18 16.22 -122.63
N GLN A 143 22.14 15.73 -123.42
CA GLN A 143 23.47 16.36 -123.54
C GLN A 143 23.38 17.62 -124.42
N GLN A 144 23.68 18.77 -123.83
CA GLN A 144 23.96 20.02 -124.54
C GLN A 144 25.41 20.42 -124.27
N GLU A 145 26.20 20.58 -125.33
CA GLU A 145 27.57 21.06 -125.25
C GLU A 145 27.58 22.56 -125.54
N THR A 146 28.02 23.36 -124.56
CA THR A 146 28.27 24.80 -124.77
C THR A 146 29.66 25.13 -124.24
N GLN A 147 30.44 25.84 -125.06
CA GLN A 147 31.78 26.32 -124.73
C GLN A 147 31.72 27.34 -123.59
N THR A 148 32.27 27.00 -122.43
CA THR A 148 32.27 27.86 -121.23
C THR A 148 33.69 28.33 -120.87
N ASP A 149 33.79 29.64 -120.71
CA ASP A 149 34.93 30.42 -120.21
C ASP A 149 35.46 29.91 -118.85
N PRO A 150 36.72 30.20 -118.46
CA PRO A 150 37.27 29.82 -117.17
C PRO A 150 36.44 30.39 -116.02
N MET A 151 35.85 29.52 -115.21
CA MET A 151 35.02 29.90 -114.06
C MET A 151 35.85 30.65 -113.01
N LEU A 152 35.58 31.94 -112.82
CA LEU A 152 35.97 32.67 -111.62
C LEU A 152 34.99 32.30 -110.50
N ASP A 153 35.51 31.93 -109.33
CA ASP A 153 34.71 31.56 -108.16
C ASP A 153 33.77 32.71 -107.77
N ARG A 154 32.47 32.46 -107.94
CA ARG A 154 31.41 33.37 -107.51
C ARG A 154 31.37 33.37 -105.98
N PRO A 155 31.34 34.54 -105.31
CA PRO A 155 31.13 34.56 -103.86
C PRO A 155 29.80 33.86 -103.53
N ALA A 156 29.79 33.08 -102.44
CA ALA A 156 28.63 32.29 -102.05
C ALA A 156 27.37 33.16 -102.01
N THR A 157 26.31 32.73 -102.68
CA THR A 157 25.03 33.45 -102.70
C THR A 157 24.51 33.60 -101.28
N PRO A 158 24.15 34.84 -100.84
CA PRO A 158 23.59 35.03 -99.52
C PRO A 158 22.32 34.18 -99.36
N LYS A 159 22.19 33.49 -98.23
CA LYS A 159 21.02 32.66 -97.94
C LYS A 159 19.77 33.53 -97.97
N TYR A 160 18.79 33.17 -98.80
CA TYR A 160 17.49 33.83 -98.83
C TYR A 160 16.79 33.61 -97.50
N VAL A 161 16.55 34.69 -96.76
CA VAL A 161 15.71 34.69 -95.56
C VAL A 161 14.38 35.33 -95.96
N PRO A 162 13.27 34.56 -96.00
CA PRO A 162 11.96 35.12 -96.31
C PRO A 162 11.60 36.22 -95.31
N THR A 163 11.15 37.38 -95.79
CA THR A 163 10.56 38.41 -94.93
C THR A 163 9.28 37.86 -94.30
N LYS A 164 9.19 37.88 -92.98
CA LYS A 164 8.01 37.43 -92.23
C LYS A 164 6.78 38.19 -92.71
N SER A 165 5.82 37.50 -93.32
CA SER A 165 4.52 38.05 -93.68
C SER A 165 3.43 37.47 -92.76
N GLY A 166 2.84 38.35 -91.95
CA GLY A 166 1.88 38.04 -90.89
C GLY A 166 1.90 39.14 -89.84
N ARG A 167 0.77 39.40 -89.17
CA ARG A 167 0.75 40.29 -88.00
C ARG A 167 1.07 39.46 -86.77
N ASP A 168 2.15 39.82 -86.08
CA ASP A 168 2.48 39.22 -84.81
C ASP A 168 1.55 39.77 -83.72
N ALA A 169 0.90 38.87 -82.99
CA ALA A 169 0.12 39.20 -81.81
C ALA A 169 0.60 38.30 -80.67
N GLU A 170 1.00 38.91 -79.57
CA GLU A 170 1.18 38.21 -78.30
C GLU A 170 -0.05 38.45 -77.42
N THR A 171 -0.46 37.41 -76.72
CA THR A 171 -1.49 37.50 -75.68
C THR A 171 -0.87 36.99 -74.41
N GLN A 172 -0.79 37.85 -73.40
CA GLN A 172 -0.21 37.54 -72.10
C GLN A 172 -1.21 37.93 -71.03
N ILE A 173 -1.50 37.00 -70.12
CA ILE A 173 -2.26 37.30 -68.91
C ILE A 173 -1.27 37.88 -67.91
N HIS A 174 -1.55 39.09 -67.43
CA HIS A 174 -0.72 39.76 -66.43
C HIS A 174 -1.10 39.33 -65.01
N GLU A 175 -0.22 39.58 -64.06
CA GLU A 175 -0.51 39.31 -62.65
C GLU A 175 -1.80 40.03 -62.23
N LYS A 176 -2.73 39.29 -61.59
CA LYS A 176 -4.05 39.73 -61.11
C LYS A 176 -5.16 39.89 -62.16
N ASP A 177 -4.92 39.54 -63.42
CA ASP A 177 -5.92 39.68 -64.49
C ASP A 177 -7.05 38.62 -64.43
N LEU A 178 -6.80 37.47 -63.80
CA LEU A 178 -7.77 36.37 -63.59
C LEU A 178 -8.08 36.11 -62.10
N PHE A 179 -7.78 37.05 -61.21
CA PHE A 179 -7.98 36.84 -59.78
C PHE A 179 -9.46 37.05 -59.39
N HIS A 180 -10.09 35.99 -58.88
CA HIS A 180 -11.41 36.03 -58.26
C HIS A 180 -11.26 36.01 -56.74
N PHE A 181 -11.67 37.10 -56.09
CA PHE A 181 -11.47 37.28 -54.66
C PHE A 181 -12.29 36.28 -53.82
N ASP A 182 -13.55 36.07 -54.19
CA ASP A 182 -14.46 35.21 -53.44
C ASP A 182 -13.93 33.77 -53.38
N ASP A 183 -13.52 33.20 -54.52
CA ASP A 183 -12.92 31.86 -54.59
C ASP A 183 -11.59 31.75 -53.82
N ALA A 184 -10.81 32.83 -53.78
CA ALA A 184 -9.50 32.85 -53.14
C ALA A 184 -9.57 33.03 -51.61
N VAL A 185 -10.62 33.70 -51.11
CA VAL A 185 -10.79 33.99 -49.67
C VAL A 185 -11.49 32.86 -48.93
N ASP A 186 -12.32 32.07 -49.61
CA ASP A 186 -13.03 30.92 -49.05
C ASP A 186 -12.14 29.98 -48.20
N PRO A 187 -11.00 29.46 -48.68
CA PRO A 187 -10.15 28.58 -47.86
C PRO A 187 -9.52 29.30 -46.65
N ILE A 188 -9.33 30.62 -46.73
CA ILE A 188 -8.79 31.42 -45.62
C ILE A 188 -9.86 31.58 -44.54
N LEU A 189 -11.09 31.90 -44.94
CA LEU A 189 -12.23 32.05 -44.03
C LEU A 189 -12.57 30.72 -43.36
N ASP A 190 -12.59 29.60 -44.10
CA ASP A 190 -12.85 28.27 -43.56
C ASP A 190 -11.85 27.91 -42.44
N VAL A 191 -10.56 28.17 -42.67
CA VAL A 191 -9.53 27.91 -41.65
C VAL A 191 -9.68 28.85 -40.47
N MET A 192 -9.96 30.14 -40.69
CA MET A 192 -10.14 31.11 -39.60
C MET A 192 -11.35 30.79 -38.75
N VAL A 193 -12.50 30.51 -39.36
CA VAL A 193 -13.74 30.17 -38.66
C VAL A 193 -13.59 28.82 -37.95
N GLY A 194 -13.05 27.81 -38.64
CA GLY A 194 -12.81 26.49 -38.06
C GLY A 194 -11.89 26.57 -36.84
N LYS A 195 -10.78 27.31 -36.94
CA LYS A 195 -9.82 27.43 -35.83
C LYS A 195 -10.35 28.26 -34.67
N THR A 196 -11.08 29.33 -34.94
CA THR A 196 -11.69 30.15 -33.88
C THR A 196 -12.78 29.39 -33.14
N MET A 197 -13.62 28.62 -33.84
CA MET A 197 -14.62 27.76 -33.21
C MET A 197 -13.99 26.62 -32.41
N GLU A 198 -12.96 25.97 -32.94
CA GLU A 198 -12.23 24.90 -32.24
C GLU A 198 -11.57 25.43 -30.96
N GLN A 199 -10.91 26.59 -31.03
CA GLN A 199 -10.29 27.23 -29.86
C GLN A 199 -11.34 27.61 -28.81
N ALA A 200 -12.43 28.27 -29.21
CA ALA A 200 -13.51 28.64 -28.29
C ALA A 200 -14.13 27.41 -27.60
N MET A 201 -14.34 26.31 -28.34
CA MET A 201 -14.87 25.08 -27.77
C MET A 201 -13.90 24.45 -26.77
N LEU A 202 -12.59 24.44 -27.05
CA LEU A 202 -11.58 23.92 -26.13
C LEU A 202 -11.48 24.77 -24.86
N GLU A 203 -11.56 26.09 -24.98
CA GLU A 203 -11.54 27.00 -23.83
C GLU A 203 -12.74 26.77 -22.91
N VAL A 204 -13.96 26.68 -23.46
CA VAL A 204 -15.17 26.41 -22.67
C VAL A 204 -15.08 25.05 -21.96
N LEU A 205 -14.62 24.00 -22.65
CA LEU A 205 -14.45 22.68 -22.03
C LEU A 205 -13.41 22.70 -20.89
N GLN A 206 -12.33 23.46 -21.06
CA GLN A 206 -11.32 23.63 -20.01
C GLN A 206 -11.87 24.40 -18.81
N GLU A 207 -12.66 25.44 -19.03
CA GLU A 207 -13.32 26.20 -17.96
C GLU A 207 -14.26 25.32 -17.16
N GLU A 208 -15.11 24.53 -17.82
CA GLU A 208 -16.02 23.58 -17.16
C GLU A 208 -15.25 22.50 -16.36
N GLU A 209 -14.16 21.96 -16.91
CA GLU A 209 -13.31 20.99 -16.19
C GLU A 209 -12.68 21.62 -14.94
N LEU A 210 -12.17 22.85 -15.05
CA LEU A 210 -11.58 23.57 -13.92
C LEU A 210 -12.63 23.87 -12.83
N GLU A 211 -13.86 24.21 -13.22
CA GLU A 211 -14.96 24.40 -12.27
C GLU A 211 -15.32 23.10 -11.54
N LEU A 212 -15.41 21.99 -12.27
CA LEU A 212 -15.68 20.68 -11.67
C LEU A 212 -14.59 20.27 -10.68
N LEU A 213 -13.31 20.46 -11.05
CA LEU A 213 -12.17 20.18 -10.16
C LEU A 213 -12.20 21.06 -8.91
N ARG A 214 -12.54 22.35 -9.03
CA ARG A 214 -12.69 23.25 -7.87
C ARG A 214 -13.81 22.79 -6.95
N GLN A 215 -14.98 22.43 -7.51
CA GLN A 215 -16.09 21.91 -6.72
C GLN A 215 -15.69 20.62 -5.98
N GLN A 216 -15.02 19.69 -6.66
CA GLN A 216 -14.53 18.46 -6.05
C GLN A 216 -13.51 18.73 -4.93
N GLN A 217 -12.59 19.68 -5.12
CA GLN A 217 -11.64 20.08 -4.08
C GLN A 217 -12.34 20.67 -2.86
N LEU A 218 -13.32 21.55 -3.08
CA LEU A 218 -14.10 22.15 -1.99
C LEU A 218 -14.88 21.10 -1.20
N GLU A 219 -15.56 20.17 -1.89
CA GLU A 219 -16.26 19.07 -1.22
C GLU A 219 -15.31 18.18 -0.43
N PHE A 220 -14.14 17.85 -0.99
CA PHE A 220 -13.14 17.05 -0.30
C PHE A 220 -12.60 17.76 0.94
N GLU A 221 -12.31 19.07 0.84
CA GLU A 221 -11.88 19.86 1.98
C GLU A 221 -12.96 19.96 3.06
N GLN A 222 -14.22 20.11 2.68
CA GLN A 222 -15.35 20.16 3.61
C GLN A 222 -15.46 18.83 4.37
N ARG A 223 -15.50 17.70 3.65
CA ARG A 223 -15.51 16.37 4.28
C ARG A 223 -14.32 16.15 5.20
N ARG A 224 -13.12 16.53 4.76
CA ARG A 224 -11.90 16.43 5.58
C ARG A 224 -11.98 17.27 6.85
N LYS A 225 -12.53 18.48 6.77
CA LYS A 225 -12.73 19.36 7.93
C LYS A 225 -13.75 18.77 8.90
N GLU A 226 -14.84 18.21 8.40
CA GLU A 226 -15.86 17.50 9.19
C GLU A 226 -15.26 16.29 9.92
N GLU A 227 -14.55 15.42 9.20
CA GLU A 227 -13.87 14.25 9.76
C GLU A 227 -12.85 14.65 10.84
N LEU A 228 -12.07 15.71 10.59
CA LEU A 228 -11.08 16.20 11.55
C LEU A 228 -11.75 16.75 12.83
N LEU A 229 -12.86 17.48 12.70
CA LEU A 229 -13.62 17.98 13.85
C LEU A 229 -14.26 16.83 14.65
N GLU A 230 -14.78 15.81 13.97
CA GLU A 230 -15.32 14.62 14.62
C GLU A 230 -14.22 13.85 15.37
N ALA A 231 -13.07 13.64 14.74
CA ALA A 231 -11.92 12.98 15.36
C ALA A 231 -11.45 13.72 16.62
N GLN A 232 -11.32 15.05 16.55
CA GLN A 232 -10.97 15.88 17.72
C GLN A 232 -12.01 15.78 18.85
N ARG A 233 -13.29 15.74 18.50
CA ARG A 233 -14.38 15.57 19.48
C ARG A 233 -14.30 14.21 20.18
N LEU A 234 -14.01 13.14 19.43
CA LEU A 234 -13.85 11.80 19.97
C LEU A 234 -12.61 11.70 20.86
N GLU A 235 -11.47 12.24 20.42
CA GLU A 235 -10.22 12.26 21.19
C GLU A 235 -10.39 13.03 22.51
N ALA A 236 -11.04 14.21 22.47
CA ALA A 236 -11.30 14.99 23.68
C ALA A 236 -12.22 14.25 24.66
N ARG A 237 -13.21 13.49 24.16
CA ARG A 237 -14.08 12.64 24.99
C ARG A 237 -13.29 11.49 25.61
N GLU A 238 -12.47 10.80 24.81
CA GLU A 238 -11.65 9.68 25.28
C GLU A 238 -10.65 10.14 26.33
N LYS A 239 -10.00 11.29 26.11
CA LYS A 239 -9.09 11.89 27.08
C LYS A 239 -9.76 12.17 28.43
N ARG A 240 -10.97 12.73 28.43
CA ARG A 240 -11.74 12.96 29.67
C ARG A 240 -12.07 11.66 30.39
N LEU A 241 -12.51 10.64 29.65
CA LEU A 241 -12.82 9.32 30.23
C LEU A 241 -11.56 8.63 30.78
N PHE A 242 -10.44 8.76 30.09
CA PHE A 242 -9.16 8.23 30.53
C PHE A 242 -8.68 8.92 31.82
N GLU A 243 -8.73 10.25 31.88
CA GLU A 243 -8.40 11.03 33.08
C GLU A 243 -9.30 10.65 34.27
N GLU A 244 -10.60 10.48 34.05
CA GLU A 244 -11.53 10.04 35.10
C GLU A 244 -11.22 8.62 35.57
N LYS A 245 -10.97 7.68 34.63
CA LYS A 245 -10.61 6.29 34.94
C LYS A 245 -9.32 6.22 35.75
N GLU A 246 -8.29 6.97 35.37
CA GLU A 246 -7.02 7.06 36.10
C GLU A 246 -7.23 7.65 37.50
N ARG A 247 -8.06 8.70 37.64
CA ARG A 247 -8.41 9.26 38.95
C ARG A 247 -9.11 8.22 39.85
N ARG A 248 -10.09 7.48 39.31
CA ARG A 248 -10.81 6.43 40.05
C ARG A 248 -9.89 5.28 40.45
N LYS A 249 -8.97 4.88 39.56
CA LYS A 249 -7.97 3.85 39.84
C LYS A 249 -7.04 4.27 40.97
N LYS A 250 -6.55 5.51 40.98
CA LYS A 250 -5.71 6.05 42.07
C LYS A 250 -6.46 6.04 43.41
N GLN A 251 -7.70 6.54 43.43
CA GLN A 251 -8.54 6.52 44.62
C GLN A 251 -8.77 5.11 45.17
N GLU A 252 -9.00 4.14 44.29
CA GLU A 252 -9.21 2.74 44.69
C GLU A 252 -7.93 2.11 45.25
N ILE A 253 -6.77 2.37 44.62
CA ILE A 253 -5.47 1.91 45.13
C ILE A 253 -5.22 2.48 46.54
N GLU A 254 -5.45 3.78 46.75
CA GLU A 254 -5.30 4.41 48.05
C GLU A 254 -6.30 3.86 49.09
N ARG A 255 -7.55 3.56 48.67
CA ARG A 255 -8.55 2.93 49.54
C ARG A 255 -8.08 1.54 49.99
N ILE A 256 -7.61 0.72 49.05
CA ILE A 256 -7.12 -0.64 49.32
C ILE A 256 -5.88 -0.59 50.23
N GLN A 257 -4.96 0.36 50.02
CA GLN A 257 -3.79 0.54 50.90
C GLN A 257 -4.22 0.88 52.33
N ARG A 258 -5.11 1.87 52.51
CA ARG A 258 -5.66 2.22 53.83
C ARG A 258 -6.42 1.06 54.48
N GLU A 259 -7.18 0.30 53.71
CA GLU A 259 -7.89 -0.89 54.19
C GLU A 259 -6.93 -1.98 54.66
N LYS A 260 -5.84 -2.23 53.91
CA LYS A 260 -4.79 -3.18 54.33
C LYS A 260 -4.12 -2.76 55.62
N GLU A 261 -3.69 -1.50 55.73
CA GLU A 261 -3.05 -0.98 56.94
C GLU A 261 -3.97 -1.06 58.17
N THR A 262 -5.25 -0.67 58.00
CA THR A 262 -6.23 -0.73 59.08
C THR A 262 -6.53 -2.18 59.48
N ARG A 263 -6.64 -3.09 58.51
CA ARG A 263 -6.82 -4.52 58.76
C ARG A 263 -5.64 -5.11 59.52
N GLU A 264 -4.40 -4.81 59.14
CA GLU A 264 -3.19 -5.26 59.82
C GLU A 264 -3.12 -4.73 61.26
N LYS A 265 -3.43 -3.45 61.48
CA LYS A 265 -3.51 -2.86 62.83
C LYS A 265 -4.57 -3.53 63.69
N LEU A 266 -5.75 -3.81 63.12
CA LEU A 266 -6.83 -4.51 63.82
C LEU A 266 -6.44 -5.95 64.18
N GLN A 267 -5.82 -6.66 63.23
CA GLN A 267 -5.32 -8.02 63.45
C GLN A 267 -4.25 -8.05 64.54
N ALA A 268 -3.27 -7.14 64.51
CA ALA A 268 -2.25 -7.03 65.55
C ALA A 268 -2.87 -6.75 66.93
N ARG A 269 -3.86 -5.84 67.00
CA ARG A 269 -4.59 -5.55 68.24
C ARG A 269 -5.36 -6.76 68.75
N GLN A 270 -6.06 -7.48 67.87
CA GLN A 270 -6.83 -8.67 68.25
C GLN A 270 -5.90 -9.80 68.71
N PHE A 271 -4.79 -10.01 68.01
CA PHE A 271 -3.76 -10.97 68.39
C PHE A 271 -3.18 -10.64 69.77
N ALA A 272 -2.78 -9.39 70.00
CA ALA A 272 -2.29 -8.95 71.30
C ALA A 272 -3.33 -9.17 72.41
N LYS A 273 -4.61 -8.84 72.16
CA LYS A 273 -5.69 -9.07 73.13
C LYS A 273 -5.83 -10.56 73.49
N VAL A 274 -5.89 -11.44 72.48
CA VAL A 274 -6.04 -12.90 72.71
C VAL A 274 -4.81 -13.47 73.42
N TYR A 275 -3.62 -13.02 73.04
CA TYR A 275 -2.37 -13.45 73.67
C TYR A 275 -2.29 -13.01 75.14
N LEU A 276 -2.61 -11.75 75.43
CA LEU A 276 -2.55 -11.19 76.78
C LEU A 276 -3.66 -11.71 77.70
N MET A 277 -4.86 -12.04 77.17
CA MET A 277 -6.01 -12.49 77.97
C MET A 277 -5.70 -13.73 78.81
N ASN A 278 -4.83 -14.62 78.33
CA ASN A 278 -4.42 -15.82 79.07
C ASN A 278 -2.99 -15.74 79.61
N LEU A 279 -2.29 -14.60 79.43
CA LEU A 279 -0.92 -14.45 79.89
C LEU A 279 -0.87 -14.40 81.42
N GLU A 280 -1.76 -13.64 82.05
CA GLU A 280 -1.82 -13.56 83.52
C GLU A 280 -2.01 -14.95 84.12
N ASN A 281 -3.04 -15.70 83.70
CA ASN A 281 -3.28 -17.05 84.20
C ASN A 281 -2.09 -18.00 83.96
N ARG A 282 -1.42 -17.92 82.80
CA ARG A 282 -0.24 -18.75 82.50
C ARG A 282 0.96 -18.37 83.36
N VAL A 283 1.19 -17.08 83.58
CA VAL A 283 2.27 -16.59 84.43
C VAL A 283 2.00 -16.97 85.89
N PHE A 284 0.77 -16.77 86.39
CA PHE A 284 0.37 -17.18 87.73
C PHE A 284 0.50 -18.69 87.94
N ALA A 285 0.01 -19.51 87.01
CA ALA A 285 0.16 -20.96 87.08
C ALA A 285 1.64 -21.36 87.12
N ARG A 286 2.47 -20.79 86.22
CA ARG A 286 3.91 -21.06 86.21
C ARG A 286 4.61 -20.62 87.50
N LEU A 287 4.27 -19.46 88.04
CA LEU A 287 4.88 -18.94 89.27
C LEU A 287 4.45 -19.76 90.50
N GLN A 288 3.23 -20.30 90.47
CA GLN A 288 2.72 -21.25 91.45
C GLN A 288 3.43 -22.61 91.35
N ASP A 289 3.60 -23.14 90.14
CA ASP A 289 4.33 -24.39 89.87
C ASP A 289 5.82 -24.27 90.28
N GLU A 290 6.43 -23.10 90.06
CA GLU A 290 7.79 -22.78 90.50
C GLU A 290 7.90 -22.51 92.02
N GLY A 291 6.78 -22.53 92.76
CA GLY A 291 6.76 -22.45 94.23
C GLY A 291 7.01 -21.06 94.81
N TRP A 292 6.88 -19.99 94.01
CA TRP A 292 7.05 -18.62 94.50
C TRP A 292 5.90 -18.15 95.39
N PHE A 293 4.68 -18.65 95.15
CA PHE A 293 3.55 -18.42 96.05
C PHE A 293 3.63 -19.39 97.22
N GLN A 294 4.26 -18.95 98.30
CA GLN A 294 4.22 -19.67 99.57
C GLN A 294 2.81 -19.59 100.15
N ASP A 295 2.29 -20.72 100.63
CA ASP A 295 1.04 -20.74 101.37
C ASP A 295 1.27 -20.00 102.69
N ARG A 296 0.56 -18.87 102.86
CA ARG A 296 0.67 -18.02 104.06
C ARG A 296 0.43 -18.81 105.33
N VAL A 297 -0.50 -19.77 105.30
CA VAL A 297 -0.83 -20.58 106.48
C VAL A 297 0.34 -21.52 106.81
N VAL A 298 0.95 -22.15 105.81
CA VAL A 298 2.12 -23.02 106.02
C VAL A 298 3.30 -22.20 106.52
N HIS A 299 3.53 -21.01 105.97
CA HIS A 299 4.61 -20.12 106.42
C HIS A 299 4.39 -19.63 107.86
N GLU A 300 3.20 -19.17 108.22
CA GLU A 300 2.86 -18.77 109.59
C GLU A 300 2.99 -19.95 110.57
N VAL A 301 2.59 -21.16 110.15
CA VAL A 301 2.78 -22.36 110.97
C VAL A 301 4.26 -22.70 111.14
N GLU A 302 5.05 -22.60 110.08
CA GLU A 302 6.48 -22.93 110.09
C GLU A 302 7.33 -21.94 110.88
N PHE A 303 7.06 -20.64 110.72
CA PHE A 303 7.90 -19.58 111.26
C PHE A 303 7.39 -18.97 112.56
N ASP A 304 6.08 -18.98 112.83
CA ASP A 304 5.52 -18.41 114.05
C ASP A 304 5.05 -19.50 115.03
N PHE A 305 4.23 -20.46 114.57
CA PHE A 305 3.62 -21.46 115.45
C PHE A 305 4.60 -22.53 115.93
N PHE A 306 5.42 -23.12 115.04
CA PHE A 306 6.35 -24.17 115.45
C PHE A 306 7.40 -23.66 116.45
N PRO A 307 8.03 -22.49 116.27
CA PRO A 307 8.94 -21.95 117.28
C PRO A 307 8.24 -21.70 118.61
N TRP A 308 7.05 -21.10 118.59
CA TRP A 308 6.25 -20.89 119.81
C TRP A 308 5.90 -22.21 120.52
N LEU A 309 5.44 -23.22 119.79
CA LEU A 309 5.10 -24.53 120.34
C LEU A 309 6.34 -25.23 120.92
N MET A 310 7.47 -25.17 120.22
CA MET A 310 8.71 -25.76 120.68
C MET A 310 9.23 -25.07 121.94
N ASP A 311 9.06 -23.75 122.06
CA ASP A 311 9.42 -23.01 123.28
C ASP A 311 8.46 -23.33 124.44
N GLU A 312 7.15 -23.44 124.22
CA GLU A 312 6.21 -23.86 125.27
C GLU A 312 6.47 -25.29 125.75
N VAL A 313 6.78 -26.21 124.82
CA VAL A 313 7.19 -27.59 125.16
C VAL A 313 8.49 -27.61 125.96
N LYS A 314 9.48 -26.76 125.63
CA LYS A 314 10.69 -26.61 126.45
C LYS A 314 10.35 -26.15 127.87
N VAL A 315 9.47 -25.16 128.02
CA VAL A 315 9.03 -24.65 129.33
C VAL A 315 8.38 -25.76 130.16
N GLU A 316 7.48 -26.55 129.58
CA GLU A 316 6.84 -27.69 130.26
C GLU A 316 7.84 -28.81 130.62
N LEU A 317 8.80 -29.10 129.74
CA LEU A 317 9.88 -30.06 130.02
C LEU A 317 10.79 -29.56 131.15
N GLU A 318 11.14 -28.28 131.17
CA GLU A 318 11.91 -27.68 132.27
C GLU A 318 11.14 -27.70 133.59
N LYS A 319 9.83 -27.41 133.60
CA LYS A 319 9.00 -27.54 134.80
C LYS A 319 9.02 -28.98 135.30
N LYS A 320 8.87 -29.98 134.41
CA LYS A 320 8.97 -31.41 134.76
C LYS A 320 10.36 -31.79 135.26
N GLN A 321 11.43 -31.29 134.66
CA GLN A 321 12.80 -31.54 135.12
C GLN A 321 13.05 -30.93 136.50
N ARG A 322 12.64 -29.67 136.73
CA ARG A 322 12.72 -29.02 138.05
C ARG A 322 11.90 -29.76 139.09
N ALA A 323 10.69 -30.19 138.76
CA ALA A 323 9.86 -31.00 139.67
C ALA A 323 10.53 -32.33 140.01
N ARG A 324 11.16 -33.02 139.04
CA ARG A 324 11.93 -34.25 139.31
C ARG A 324 13.15 -33.97 140.19
N LEU A 325 13.92 -32.92 139.93
CA LEU A 325 15.05 -32.52 140.78
C LEU A 325 14.62 -32.21 142.22
N LEU A 326 13.50 -31.50 142.40
CA LEU A 326 12.96 -31.21 143.74
C LEU A 326 12.49 -32.49 144.47
N VAL A 327 11.87 -33.43 143.74
CA VAL A 327 11.50 -34.73 144.29
C VAL A 327 12.75 -35.54 144.66
N ASP A 328 13.78 -35.55 143.81
CA ASP A 328 15.05 -36.21 144.09
C ASP A 328 15.76 -35.58 145.29
N ASP A 329 15.77 -34.26 145.42
CA ASP A 329 16.32 -33.55 146.59
C ASP A 329 15.51 -33.83 147.86
N LEU A 330 14.18 -33.89 147.77
CA LEU A 330 13.33 -34.26 148.90
C LEU A 330 13.57 -35.71 149.33
N ILE A 331 13.71 -36.65 148.38
CA ILE A 331 14.10 -38.03 148.67
C ILE A 331 15.49 -38.07 149.33
N ARG A 332 16.46 -37.30 148.83
CA ARG A 332 17.80 -37.20 149.45
C ARG A 332 17.75 -36.64 150.87
N GLN A 333 16.96 -35.59 151.12
CA GLN A 333 16.78 -35.01 152.46
C GLN A 333 16.12 -36.00 153.43
N VAL A 334 15.09 -36.72 152.99
CA VAL A 334 14.44 -37.76 153.81
C VAL A 334 15.41 -38.90 154.15
N VAL A 335 16.21 -39.35 153.17
CA VAL A 335 17.23 -40.38 153.41
C VAL A 335 18.34 -39.87 154.36
N ALA A 336 18.76 -38.61 154.24
CA ALA A 336 19.72 -38.00 155.16
C ALA A 336 19.18 -37.91 156.60
N MET A 337 17.92 -37.48 156.79
CA MET A 337 17.30 -37.47 158.12
C MET A 337 17.14 -38.88 158.72
N GLN A 338 16.99 -39.92 157.90
CA GLN A 338 16.95 -41.32 158.36
C GLN A 338 18.34 -41.89 158.70
N LEU A 339 19.43 -41.25 158.27
CA LEU A 339 20.80 -41.65 158.61
C LEU A 339 21.33 -40.93 159.87
N GLU A 340 20.69 -39.83 160.28
CA GLU A 340 21.02 -39.06 161.50
C GLU A 340 20.17 -39.44 162.74
N ALA A 341 19.28 -40.43 162.60
CA ALA A 341 18.52 -41.08 163.68
C ALA A 341 18.94 -42.55 163.79
#